data_AF-A0A7K4D0A2-F1
#
_entry.id   AF-A0A7K4D0A2-F1
#
_cell.length_a   1.000
_cell.length_b   1.000
_cell.length_c   1.000
_cell.angle_alpha   90.00
_cell.angle_beta   90.00
_cell.angle_gamma   90.00
#
_symmetry.space_group_name_H-M   'P 1'
#
loop_
_entity.id
_entity.type
_entity.pdbx_description
1 polymer ?
#
loop_
_entity_poly.entity_id
_entity_poly.type
_entity_poly.pdbx_seq_one_letter_code
_entity_poly.pdbx_strand_id
1 'polypeptide(L)'
;MSVGLVLGLYIDDFLAFILAAKLFDKILKGIGLSIGSCVRPNFTRAIAVESLKYGLKTMPAGIYGNVLGFLSFLVTFSILPQYAAWMGMISLARNFTGMINLPGTIKSNTDFSVSESMNNGKYRLSHYYIAMELKWRYFLTVYLWITIIIMIPIALGSMLSIFGKNWLPALGLIPLLSIPEVINIFEKPMSFTQVNHPGYDQAIGLLQSTISFLWYMFLIYVVNVNLTITLFILKDIPIQVGFMAVHWIILHFKIMPIRFRDFAMQAFILPIIPLGIYAAFCWLFGVYIFPLGGRLIGEIPFAIITIAMVLFVWPIIIVCPLMGIFGAWDDYSADSFRRTVELSGPSKFMMSAMYKASLFAYNRSPLKGRFPIKGSDLAAKEALELEEFKRLHDVRNVKQLENA
;
A
#
# COMPACT_ATOMS: atom_id res chain seq x y z
N MET A 1 30.43 2.45 6.81
CA MET A 1 29.36 2.49 5.77
C MET A 1 28.09 3.22 6.22
N SER A 2 27.67 3.11 7.48
CA SER A 2 26.40 3.66 7.97
C SER A 2 26.28 5.19 7.92
N VAL A 3 27.37 5.92 8.21
CA VAL A 3 27.36 7.41 8.20
C VAL A 3 27.15 7.98 6.79
N GLY A 4 27.75 7.37 5.76
CA GLY A 4 27.57 7.80 4.38
C GLY A 4 26.17 7.56 3.83
N LEU A 5 25.53 6.46 4.25
CA LEU A 5 24.14 6.16 3.90
C LEU A 5 23.17 7.13 4.58
N VAL A 6 23.40 7.43 5.87
CA VAL A 6 22.60 8.43 6.60
C VAL A 6 22.73 9.82 5.97
N LEU A 7 23.96 10.27 5.67
CA LEU A 7 24.17 11.55 4.98
C LEU A 7 23.54 11.58 3.59
N GLY A 8 23.62 10.47 2.84
CA GLY A 8 22.97 10.33 1.54
C GLY A 8 21.45 10.47 1.61
N LEU A 9 20.81 9.82 2.59
CA LEU A 9 19.37 9.95 2.83
C LEU A 9 18.97 11.39 3.19
N TYR A 10 19.74 12.07 4.05
CA TYR A 10 19.46 13.47 4.39
C TYR A 10 19.57 14.41 3.18
N ILE A 11 20.56 14.18 2.30
CA ILE A 11 20.71 14.97 1.07
C ILE A 11 19.54 14.71 0.11
N ASP A 12 19.11 13.46 -0.04
CA ASP A 12 17.93 13.08 -0.84
C ASP A 12 16.67 13.76 -0.33
N ASP A 13 16.39 13.71 0.97
CA ASP A 13 15.26 14.38 1.60
C ASP A 13 15.30 15.91 1.38
N PHE A 14 16.49 16.51 1.44
CA PHE A 14 16.65 17.95 1.23
C PHE A 14 16.43 18.35 -0.24
N LEU A 15 16.94 17.54 -1.18
CA LEU A 15 16.72 17.76 -2.62
C LEU A 15 15.26 17.55 -3.00
N ALA A 16 14.63 16.50 -2.47
CA ALA A 16 13.21 16.23 -2.61
C ALA A 16 12.37 17.39 -2.05
N PHE A 17 12.72 17.92 -0.87
CA PHE A 17 12.07 19.09 -0.30
C PHE A 17 12.18 20.32 -1.20
N ILE A 18 13.37 20.61 -1.75
CA ILE A 18 13.56 21.75 -2.67
C ILE A 18 12.76 21.57 -3.96
N LEU A 19 12.75 20.36 -4.54
CA LEU A 19 11.98 20.05 -5.75
C LEU A 19 10.47 20.16 -5.49
N ALA A 20 9.99 19.61 -4.38
CA ALA A 20 8.60 19.70 -3.95
C ALA A 20 8.21 21.16 -3.71
N ALA A 21 9.03 21.94 -3.00
CA ALA A 21 8.81 23.36 -2.77
C ALA A 21 8.73 24.14 -4.09
N LYS A 22 9.62 23.89 -5.07
CA LYS A 22 9.56 24.54 -6.38
C LYS A 22 8.32 24.19 -7.18
N LEU A 23 7.91 22.92 -7.18
CA LEU A 23 6.69 22.47 -7.85
C LEU A 23 5.45 23.09 -7.17
N PHE A 24 5.45 23.13 -5.84
CA PHE A 24 4.38 23.70 -5.04
C PHE A 24 4.27 25.22 -5.23
N ASP A 25 5.40 25.96 -5.27
CA ASP A 25 5.44 27.39 -5.56
C ASP A 25 4.81 27.71 -6.93
N LYS A 26 5.12 26.88 -7.93
CA LYS A 26 4.60 27.06 -9.29
C LYS A 26 3.08 26.90 -9.34
N ILE A 27 2.53 25.95 -8.58
CA ILE A 27 1.08 25.75 -8.49
C ILE A 27 0.43 26.89 -7.70
N LEU A 28 0.99 27.26 -6.54
CA LEU A 28 0.47 28.34 -5.69
C LEU A 28 0.45 29.69 -6.39
N LYS A 29 1.50 30.02 -7.15
CA LYS A 29 1.55 31.22 -7.99
C LYS A 29 0.44 31.25 -9.04
N GLY A 30 0.04 30.08 -9.55
CA GLY A 30 -1.12 29.95 -10.45
C GLY A 30 -2.47 30.27 -9.79
N ILE A 31 -2.53 30.25 -8.45
CA ILE A 31 -3.73 30.52 -7.63
C ILE A 31 -3.61 31.89 -6.92
N GLY A 32 -2.55 32.66 -7.22
CA GLY A 32 -2.30 33.98 -6.60
C GLY A 32 -1.78 33.90 -5.15
N LEU A 33 -1.34 32.73 -4.70
CA LEU A 33 -0.80 32.50 -3.36
C LEU A 33 0.73 32.36 -3.40
N SER A 34 1.40 32.77 -2.33
CA SER A 34 2.84 32.54 -2.15
C SER A 34 3.09 31.40 -1.15
N ILE A 35 4.22 30.70 -1.26
CA ILE A 35 4.64 29.73 -0.22
C ILE A 35 4.67 30.38 1.16
N GLY A 36 5.11 31.63 1.25
CA GLY A 36 5.15 32.38 2.51
C GLY A 36 3.77 32.56 3.13
N SER A 37 2.71 32.64 2.33
CA SER A 37 1.32 32.72 2.79
C SER A 37 0.84 31.40 3.39
N CYS A 38 1.36 30.25 2.93
CA CYS A 38 1.07 28.93 3.50
C CYS A 38 1.89 28.64 4.77
N VAL A 39 3.10 29.20 4.88
CA VAL A 39 4.01 29.03 6.03
C VAL A 39 3.73 30.02 7.16
N ARG A 40 2.94 31.08 6.91
CA ARG A 40 2.38 31.96 7.95
C ARG A 40 0.88 31.70 8.16
N PRO A 41 0.49 30.59 8.80
CA PRO A 41 -0.90 30.48 9.22
C PRO A 41 -1.14 31.44 10.38
N ASN A 42 -2.15 32.29 10.24
CA ASN A 42 -2.73 33.01 11.37
C ASN A 42 -3.54 32.01 12.22
N PHE A 43 -2.87 31.09 12.91
CA PHE A 43 -3.58 30.19 13.82
C PHE A 43 -3.93 30.93 15.10
N THR A 44 -5.21 30.99 15.41
CA THR A 44 -5.67 31.41 16.74
C THR A 44 -5.09 30.46 17.79
N ARG A 45 -4.67 30.97 18.95
CA ARG A 45 -4.15 30.18 20.08
C ARG A 45 -5.02 28.96 20.41
N ALA A 46 -6.34 29.08 20.23
CA ALA A 46 -7.30 27.99 20.38
C ALA A 46 -6.98 26.78 19.47
N ILE A 47 -6.70 27.01 18.18
CA ILE A 47 -6.35 25.97 17.20
C ILE A 47 -5.03 25.32 17.57
N ALA A 48 -4.04 26.11 18.02
CA ALA A 48 -2.74 25.59 18.45
C ALA A 48 -2.88 24.67 19.68
N VAL A 49 -3.67 25.08 20.68
CA VAL A 49 -3.94 24.27 21.88
C VAL A 49 -4.72 23.00 21.51
N GLU A 50 -5.70 23.09 20.61
CA GLU A 50 -6.47 21.93 20.14
C GLU A 50 -5.58 20.92 19.40
N SER A 51 -4.73 21.41 18.50
CA SER A 51 -3.77 20.59 17.74
C SER A 51 -2.75 19.93 18.68
N LEU A 52 -2.23 20.67 19.66
CA LEU A 52 -1.32 20.13 20.66
C LEU A 52 -2.01 19.09 21.55
N LYS A 53 -3.25 19.35 22.00
CA LYS A 53 -4.05 18.42 22.80
C LYS A 53 -4.34 17.14 22.02
N TYR A 54 -4.60 17.25 20.72
CA TYR A 54 -4.78 16.10 19.84
C TYR A 54 -3.48 15.28 19.73
N GLY A 55 -2.34 15.94 19.45
CA GLY A 55 -1.03 15.28 19.39
C GLY A 55 -0.64 14.59 20.70
N LEU A 56 -0.83 15.28 21.83
CA LEU A 56 -0.58 14.73 23.17
C LEU A 56 -1.47 13.52 23.49
N LYS A 57 -2.70 13.46 22.98
CA LYS A 57 -3.54 12.27 23.12
C LYS A 57 -2.99 11.09 22.32
N THR A 58 -2.46 11.33 21.12
CA THR A 58 -1.91 10.27 20.25
C THR A 58 -0.53 9.76 20.68
N MET A 59 0.25 10.57 21.40
CA MET A 59 1.65 10.30 21.74
C MET A 59 1.89 9.05 22.62
N PRO A 60 1.10 8.77 23.69
CA PRO A 60 1.34 7.63 24.56
C PRO A 60 1.34 6.28 23.83
N ALA A 61 0.46 6.11 22.83
CA ALA A 61 0.40 4.89 22.04
C ALA A 61 1.71 4.64 21.26
N GLY A 62 2.27 5.69 20.65
CA GLY A 62 3.53 5.61 19.92
C GLY A 62 4.73 5.34 20.83
N ILE A 63 4.82 6.05 21.97
CA ILE A 63 5.91 5.82 22.94
C ILE A 63 5.84 4.41 23.50
N TYR A 64 4.66 3.97 23.91
CA TYR A 64 4.46 2.65 24.49
C TYR A 64 4.83 1.54 23.49
N GLY A 65 4.37 1.65 22.23
CA GLY A 65 4.75 0.72 21.17
C GLY A 65 6.26 0.65 20.96
N ASN A 66 6.95 1.79 20.95
CA ASN A 66 8.41 1.85 20.82
C ASN A 66 9.13 1.21 22.01
N VAL A 67 8.66 1.42 23.25
CA VAL A 67 9.23 0.79 24.45
C VAL A 67 9.07 -0.73 24.37
N LEU A 68 7.89 -1.23 24.02
CA LEU A 68 7.69 -2.68 23.85
C LEU A 68 8.50 -3.27 22.70
N GLY A 69 8.64 -2.52 21.60
CA GLY A 69 9.52 -2.89 20.48
C GLY A 69 10.98 -3.01 20.93
N PHE A 70 11.46 -2.06 21.74
CA PHE A 70 12.80 -2.09 22.31
C PHE A 70 13.01 -3.26 23.27
N LEU A 71 12.04 -3.55 24.14
CA LEU A 71 12.10 -4.72 25.03
C LEU A 71 12.11 -6.03 24.23
N SER A 72 11.27 -6.13 23.20
CA SER A 72 11.26 -7.27 22.27
C SER A 72 12.62 -7.45 21.59
N PHE A 73 13.25 -6.35 21.18
CA PHE A 73 14.59 -6.36 20.62
C PHE A 73 15.62 -6.90 21.62
N LEU A 74 15.64 -6.43 22.87
CA LEU A 74 16.60 -6.90 23.88
C LEU A 74 16.49 -8.40 24.13
N VAL A 75 15.25 -8.92 24.20
CA VAL A 75 14.99 -10.36 24.36
C VAL A 75 15.45 -11.14 23.11
N THR A 76 15.18 -10.62 21.92
CA THR A 76 15.61 -11.28 20.68
C THR A 76 17.13 -11.32 20.55
N PHE A 77 17.79 -10.21 20.91
CA PHE A 77 19.23 -10.06 20.83
C PHE A 77 19.96 -11.03 21.78
N SER A 78 19.41 -11.28 22.98
CA SER A 78 20.02 -12.19 23.94
C SER A 78 19.83 -13.68 23.59
N ILE A 79 18.78 -14.01 22.85
CA ILE A 79 18.41 -15.42 22.57
C ILE A 79 18.89 -15.87 21.19
N LEU A 80 18.84 -15.01 20.16
CA LEU A 80 19.14 -15.41 18.79
C LEU A 80 20.66 -15.36 18.50
N PRO A 81 21.32 -16.52 18.27
CA PRO A 81 22.74 -16.52 17.91
C PRO A 81 22.95 -15.83 16.57
N GLN A 82 24.03 -15.05 16.46
CA GLN A 82 24.36 -14.30 15.23
C GLN A 82 23.23 -13.35 14.78
N TYR A 83 22.51 -12.76 15.74
CA TYR A 83 21.42 -11.81 15.49
C TYR A 83 21.75 -10.79 14.39
N ALA A 84 22.94 -10.17 14.44
CA ALA A 84 23.36 -9.17 13.45
C ALA A 84 23.42 -9.72 12.01
N ALA A 85 23.88 -10.96 11.81
CA ALA A 85 23.94 -11.58 10.49
C ALA A 85 22.53 -11.87 9.96
N TRP A 86 21.65 -12.40 10.81
CA TRP A 86 20.26 -12.65 10.46
C TRP A 86 19.48 -11.38 10.16
N MET A 87 19.69 -10.31 10.93
CA MET A 87 19.07 -9.02 10.64
C MET A 87 19.57 -8.43 9.33
N GLY A 88 20.85 -8.61 8.99
CA GLY A 88 21.38 -8.26 7.68
C GLY A 88 20.65 -9.00 6.55
N MET A 89 20.49 -10.31 6.67
CA MET A 89 19.77 -11.14 5.69
C MET A 89 18.27 -10.79 5.59
N ILE A 90 17.61 -10.57 6.72
CA ILE A 90 16.21 -10.13 6.77
C ILE A 90 16.05 -8.76 6.12
N SER A 91 16.95 -7.81 6.40
CA SER A 91 16.91 -6.48 5.79
C SER A 91 17.05 -6.55 4.27
N LEU A 92 17.95 -7.40 3.77
CA LEU A 92 18.11 -7.63 2.33
C LEU A 92 16.85 -8.24 1.72
N ALA A 93 16.28 -9.27 2.35
CA ALA A 93 15.04 -9.89 1.91
C ALA A 93 13.86 -8.91 1.95
N ARG A 94 13.80 -8.03 2.96
CA ARG A 94 12.79 -6.97 3.10
C ARG A 94 12.85 -5.92 2.00
N ASN A 95 14.00 -5.67 1.38
CA ASN A 95 14.04 -4.78 0.21
C ASN A 95 13.21 -5.36 -0.96
N PHE A 96 13.19 -6.68 -1.11
CA PHE A 96 12.34 -7.34 -2.11
C PHE A 96 10.89 -7.41 -1.65
N THR A 97 10.63 -7.84 -0.41
CA THR A 97 9.24 -7.97 0.07
C THR A 97 8.56 -6.62 0.28
N GLY A 98 9.29 -5.56 0.59
CA GLY A 98 8.76 -4.20 0.70
C GLY A 98 8.15 -3.68 -0.60
N MET A 99 8.60 -4.19 -1.75
CA MET A 99 7.97 -3.87 -3.04
C MET A 99 6.52 -4.38 -3.11
N ILE A 100 6.20 -5.49 -2.45
CA ILE A 100 4.84 -6.06 -2.37
C ILE A 100 3.89 -5.08 -1.67
N ASN A 101 4.41 -4.28 -0.73
CA ASN A 101 3.65 -3.31 0.05
C ASN A 101 3.68 -1.88 -0.53
N LEU A 102 4.28 -1.66 -1.70
CA LEU A 102 4.17 -0.37 -2.40
C LEU A 102 2.71 0.10 -2.59
N PRO A 103 1.73 -0.79 -2.89
CA PRO A 103 0.32 -0.41 -2.94
C PRO A 103 -0.25 0.08 -1.61
N GLY A 104 0.45 -0.13 -0.48
CA GLY A 104 0.10 0.48 0.81
C GLY A 104 0.04 2.02 0.76
N THR A 105 0.77 2.65 -0.16
CA THR A 105 0.68 4.11 -0.41
C THR A 105 -0.68 4.56 -0.97
N ILE A 106 -1.43 3.65 -1.62
CA ILE A 106 -2.79 3.92 -2.07
C ILE A 106 -3.68 4.17 -0.86
N LYS A 107 -3.52 3.38 0.21
CA LYS A 107 -4.27 3.56 1.45
C LYS A 107 -4.08 4.95 2.03
N SER A 108 -2.82 5.40 2.19
CA SER A 108 -2.54 6.71 2.80
C SER A 108 -3.15 7.87 2.01
N ASN A 109 -3.24 7.75 0.68
CA ASN A 109 -3.84 8.77 -0.17
C ASN A 109 -5.38 8.71 -0.16
N THR A 110 -5.96 7.51 -0.03
CA THR A 110 -7.41 7.31 -0.03
C THR A 110 -8.03 7.62 1.33
N ASP A 111 -7.28 7.45 2.43
CA ASP A 111 -7.74 7.77 3.79
C ASP A 111 -8.22 9.23 3.90
N PHE A 112 -7.60 10.19 3.19
CA PHE A 112 -8.03 11.58 3.14
C PHE A 112 -9.41 11.76 2.48
N SER A 113 -9.63 11.09 1.35
CA SER A 113 -10.90 11.13 0.63
C SER A 113 -12.01 10.45 1.44
N VAL A 114 -11.70 9.34 2.11
CA VAL A 114 -12.61 8.64 3.01
C VAL A 114 -12.95 9.52 4.22
N SER A 115 -11.96 10.16 4.83
CA SER A 115 -12.17 11.09 5.94
C SER A 115 -13.09 12.24 5.57
N GLU A 116 -12.84 12.86 4.43
CA GLU A 116 -13.66 13.96 3.94
C GLU A 116 -15.10 13.52 3.68
N SER A 117 -15.32 12.41 2.98
CA SER A 117 -16.66 11.93 2.70
C SER A 117 -17.40 11.52 3.98
N MET A 118 -16.72 10.87 4.93
CA MET A 118 -17.33 10.42 6.18
C MET A 118 -17.67 11.58 7.11
N ASN A 119 -16.78 12.56 7.26
CA ASN A 119 -17.02 13.72 8.11
C ASN A 119 -18.15 14.63 7.58
N ASN A 120 -18.47 14.53 6.28
CA ASN A 120 -19.62 15.19 5.66
C ASN A 120 -20.87 14.30 5.54
N GLY A 121 -20.91 13.14 6.20
CA GLY A 121 -22.07 12.23 6.21
C GLY A 121 -22.32 11.46 4.92
N LYS A 122 -21.37 11.46 3.97
CA LYS A 122 -21.44 10.75 2.69
C LYS A 122 -20.91 9.31 2.84
N TYR A 123 -21.69 8.48 3.52
CA TYR A 123 -21.28 7.10 3.86
C TYR A 123 -21.23 6.17 2.65
N ARG A 124 -22.02 6.39 1.59
CA ARG A 124 -21.98 5.51 0.41
C ARG A 124 -20.74 5.78 -0.43
N LEU A 125 -20.36 7.04 -0.57
CA LEU A 125 -19.10 7.45 -1.19
C LEU A 125 -17.90 6.87 -0.44
N SER A 126 -17.92 6.96 0.89
CA SER A 126 -16.87 6.39 1.74
C SER A 126 -16.74 4.87 1.58
N HIS A 127 -17.87 4.17 1.50
CA HIS A 127 -17.90 2.71 1.24
C HIS A 127 -17.32 2.37 -0.15
N TYR A 128 -17.66 3.16 -1.17
CA TYR A 128 -17.11 2.99 -2.52
C TYR A 128 -15.59 3.24 -2.56
N TYR A 129 -15.08 4.26 -1.85
CA TYR A 129 -13.64 4.50 -1.73
C TYR A 129 -12.89 3.33 -1.09
N ILE A 130 -13.39 2.79 0.02
CA ILE A 130 -12.79 1.61 0.67
C ILE A 130 -12.82 0.40 -0.29
N ALA A 131 -13.92 0.19 -1.01
CA ALA A 131 -14.05 -0.89 -1.97
C ALA A 131 -13.05 -0.78 -3.14
N MET A 132 -12.91 0.42 -3.71
CA MET A 132 -11.95 0.70 -4.78
C MET A 132 -10.51 0.60 -4.29
N GLU A 133 -10.21 1.12 -3.10
CA GLU A 133 -8.91 0.99 -2.47
C GLU A 133 -8.51 -0.49 -2.34
N LEU A 134 -9.38 -1.32 -1.76
CA LEU A 134 -9.12 -2.74 -1.57
C LEU A 134 -8.96 -3.49 -2.90
N LYS A 135 -9.77 -3.17 -3.90
CA LYS A 135 -9.64 -3.74 -5.26
C LYS A 135 -8.25 -3.47 -5.84
N TRP A 136 -7.82 -2.21 -5.82
CA TRP A 136 -6.53 -1.81 -6.39
C TRP A 136 -5.33 -2.28 -5.58
N ARG A 137 -5.42 -2.22 -4.25
CA ARG A 137 -4.40 -2.76 -3.34
C ARG A 137 -4.24 -4.25 -3.54
N TYR A 138 -5.34 -5.02 -3.50
CA TYR A 138 -5.30 -6.46 -3.73
C TYR A 138 -4.70 -6.80 -5.08
N PHE A 139 -5.20 -6.18 -6.14
CA PHE A 139 -4.71 -6.38 -7.50
C PHE A 139 -3.20 -6.18 -7.62
N LEU A 140 -2.70 -5.01 -7.19
CA LEU A 140 -1.29 -4.67 -7.33
C LEU A 140 -0.41 -5.49 -6.38
N THR A 141 -0.83 -5.71 -5.13
CA THR A 141 -0.06 -6.47 -4.16
C THR A 141 0.10 -7.92 -4.59
N VAL A 142 -0.98 -8.58 -5.04
CA VAL A 142 -0.90 -9.98 -5.50
C VAL A 142 -0.11 -10.09 -6.81
N TYR A 143 -0.28 -9.13 -7.73
CA TYR A 143 0.53 -9.05 -8.95
C TYR A 143 2.04 -8.94 -8.64
N LEU A 144 2.43 -8.04 -7.73
CA LEU A 144 3.82 -7.87 -7.32
C LEU A 144 4.33 -9.08 -6.54
N TRP A 145 3.49 -9.67 -5.69
CA TRP A 145 3.82 -10.87 -4.94
C TRP A 145 4.13 -12.07 -5.85
N ILE A 146 3.27 -12.35 -6.84
CA ILE A 146 3.48 -13.40 -7.84
C ILE A 146 4.77 -13.13 -8.62
N THR A 147 4.96 -11.89 -9.06
CA THR A 147 6.16 -11.45 -9.78
C THR A 147 7.42 -11.74 -8.96
N ILE A 148 7.44 -11.31 -7.69
CA ILE A 148 8.61 -11.47 -6.82
C ILE A 148 8.87 -12.95 -6.53
N ILE A 149 7.85 -13.72 -6.14
CA ILE A 149 8.05 -15.15 -5.82
C ILE A 149 8.61 -15.92 -7.01
N ILE A 150 8.10 -15.68 -8.21
CA ILE A 150 8.56 -16.40 -9.40
C ILE A 150 9.95 -15.91 -9.85
N MET A 151 10.31 -14.65 -9.56
CA MET A 151 11.64 -14.14 -9.84
C MET A 151 12.70 -14.61 -8.82
N ILE A 152 12.33 -15.17 -7.66
CA ILE A 152 13.29 -15.64 -6.64
C ILE A 152 14.28 -16.68 -7.21
N PRO A 153 13.86 -17.78 -7.88
CA PRO A 153 14.80 -18.75 -8.45
C PRO A 153 15.73 -18.16 -9.53
N ILE A 154 15.21 -17.20 -10.30
CA ILE A 154 15.96 -16.47 -11.32
C ILE A 154 17.02 -15.58 -10.67
N ALA A 155 16.61 -14.77 -9.70
CA ALA A 155 17.49 -13.91 -8.92
C ALA A 155 18.52 -14.74 -8.14
N LEU A 156 18.15 -15.93 -7.64
CA LEU A 156 19.04 -16.88 -6.98
C LEU A 156 20.18 -17.33 -7.91
N GLY A 157 19.87 -17.74 -9.14
CA GLY A 157 20.91 -18.15 -10.11
C GLY A 157 21.91 -17.02 -10.36
N SER A 158 21.40 -15.84 -10.71
CA SER A 158 22.24 -14.69 -11.02
C SER A 158 22.98 -14.15 -9.79
N MET A 159 22.35 -14.06 -8.61
CA MET A 159 23.01 -13.54 -7.40
C MET A 159 24.04 -14.50 -6.82
N LEU A 160 23.83 -15.82 -6.91
CA LEU A 160 24.84 -16.80 -6.50
C LEU A 160 26.11 -16.68 -7.34
N SER A 161 25.97 -16.34 -8.62
CA SER A 161 27.12 -16.10 -9.51
C SER A 161 27.92 -14.83 -9.15
N ILE A 162 27.27 -13.80 -8.61
CA ILE A 162 27.88 -12.48 -8.34
C ILE A 162 28.36 -12.34 -6.89
N PHE A 163 27.52 -12.73 -5.92
CA PHE A 163 27.70 -12.43 -4.50
C PHE A 163 28.07 -13.66 -3.65
N GLY A 164 28.11 -14.85 -4.27
CA GLY A 164 28.49 -16.10 -3.63
C GLY A 164 27.41 -16.70 -2.73
N LYS A 165 27.71 -17.87 -2.16
CA LYS A 165 26.75 -18.71 -1.41
C LYS A 165 26.21 -18.06 -0.12
N ASN A 166 26.85 -17.01 0.38
CA ASN A 166 26.48 -16.34 1.62
C ASN A 166 25.12 -15.63 1.55
N TRP A 167 24.60 -15.38 0.35
CA TRP A 167 23.31 -14.71 0.12
C TRP A 167 22.12 -15.68 0.01
N LEU A 168 22.40 -16.99 -0.09
CA LEU A 168 21.37 -18.01 -0.23
C LEU A 168 20.31 -17.97 0.89
N PRO A 169 20.67 -17.76 2.18
CA PRO A 169 19.67 -17.73 3.24
C PRO A 169 18.73 -16.52 3.13
N ALA A 170 19.21 -15.34 2.74
CA ALA A 170 18.37 -14.15 2.57
C ALA A 170 17.28 -14.38 1.52
N LEU A 171 17.64 -15.00 0.40
CA LEU A 171 16.71 -15.30 -0.69
C LEU A 171 15.69 -16.38 -0.27
N GLY A 172 16.10 -17.36 0.54
CA GLY A 172 15.20 -18.34 1.14
C GLY A 172 14.18 -17.75 2.13
N LEU A 173 14.44 -16.56 2.69
CA LEU A 173 13.51 -15.87 3.60
C LEU A 173 12.44 -15.07 2.86
N ILE A 174 12.62 -14.74 1.57
CA ILE A 174 11.67 -13.90 0.82
C ILE A 174 10.25 -14.49 0.79
N PRO A 175 10.03 -15.78 0.46
CA PRO A 175 8.67 -16.33 0.45
C PRO A 175 8.01 -16.20 1.83
N LEU A 176 8.78 -16.40 2.90
CA LEU A 176 8.27 -16.31 4.26
C LEU A 176 7.91 -14.88 4.66
N LEU A 177 8.81 -13.93 4.38
CA LEU A 177 8.61 -12.50 4.66
C LEU A 177 7.53 -11.87 3.78
N SER A 178 7.22 -12.48 2.63
CA SER A 178 6.18 -12.00 1.74
C SER A 178 4.76 -12.25 2.28
N ILE A 179 4.57 -13.27 3.13
CA ILE A 179 3.24 -13.64 3.66
C ILE A 179 2.63 -12.50 4.48
N PRO A 180 3.33 -11.92 5.49
CA PRO A 180 2.82 -10.75 6.21
C PRO A 180 2.46 -9.58 5.30
N GLU A 181 3.25 -9.31 4.25
CA GLU A 181 2.99 -8.19 3.31
C GLU A 181 1.69 -8.39 2.51
N VAL A 182 1.38 -9.64 2.12
CA VAL A 182 0.11 -9.97 1.45
C VAL A 182 -1.07 -9.90 2.43
N ILE A 183 -0.89 -10.32 3.68
CA ILE A 183 -1.92 -10.20 4.71
C ILE A 183 -2.22 -8.71 4.98
N ASN A 184 -1.21 -7.85 4.89
CA ASN A 184 -1.31 -6.41 5.14
C ASN A 184 -2.32 -5.68 4.22
N ILE A 185 -2.70 -6.26 3.08
CA ILE A 185 -3.79 -5.78 2.22
C ILE A 185 -5.06 -5.52 3.05
N PHE A 186 -5.32 -6.37 4.05
CA PHE A 186 -6.54 -6.39 4.82
C PHE A 186 -6.41 -5.76 6.22
N GLU A 187 -5.19 -5.50 6.70
CA GLU A 187 -4.89 -5.18 8.12
C GLU A 187 -5.74 -4.01 8.64
N LYS A 188 -5.88 -2.95 7.84
CA LYS A 188 -6.64 -1.77 8.22
C LYS A 188 -7.30 -1.12 6.98
N PRO A 189 -8.63 -1.22 6.83
CA PRO A 189 -9.34 -0.65 5.68
C PRO A 189 -9.43 0.88 5.69
N MET A 190 -9.24 1.54 6.84
CA MET A 190 -9.19 3.00 6.94
C MET A 190 -8.53 3.46 8.24
N SER A 191 -7.99 4.67 8.27
CA SER A 191 -7.50 5.29 9.51
C SER A 191 -8.63 5.86 10.39
N PHE A 192 -8.91 5.24 11.54
CA PHE A 192 -9.91 5.75 12.50
C PHE A 192 -9.55 7.14 13.05
N THR A 193 -8.26 7.42 13.16
CA THR A 193 -7.73 8.74 13.52
C THR A 193 -8.21 9.83 12.55
N GLN A 194 -8.26 9.52 11.26
CA GLN A 194 -8.68 10.47 10.23
C GLN A 194 -10.20 10.66 10.18
N VAL A 195 -10.99 9.75 10.76
CA VAL A 195 -12.46 9.84 10.78
C VAL A 195 -12.96 10.23 12.16
N ASN A 196 -12.21 11.11 12.84
CA ASN A 196 -12.56 11.68 14.15
C ASN A 196 -12.77 10.63 15.26
N HIS A 197 -12.17 9.45 15.11
CA HIS A 197 -12.20 8.37 16.09
C HIS A 197 -10.80 7.94 16.56
N PRO A 198 -9.91 8.88 16.96
CA PRO A 198 -8.52 8.57 17.31
C PRO A 198 -8.38 7.67 18.55
N GLY A 199 -9.35 7.68 19.45
CA GLY A 199 -9.32 6.85 20.66
C GLY A 199 -9.37 5.35 20.37
N TYR A 200 -10.14 4.94 19.36
CA TYR A 200 -10.16 3.53 18.95
C TYR A 200 -8.82 3.11 18.36
N ASP A 201 -8.23 3.95 17.51
CA ASP A 201 -6.95 3.64 16.86
C ASP A 201 -5.83 3.47 17.90
N GLN A 202 -5.76 4.39 18.86
CA GLN A 202 -4.77 4.33 19.94
C GLN A 202 -4.98 3.12 20.84
N ALA A 203 -6.22 2.83 21.24
CA ALA A 203 -6.52 1.70 22.10
C ALA A 203 -6.17 0.37 21.41
N ILE A 204 -6.51 0.23 20.12
CA ILE A 204 -6.18 -0.95 19.35
C ILE A 204 -4.67 -1.08 19.18
N GLY A 205 -3.95 -0.01 18.84
CA GLY A 205 -2.50 -0.03 18.70
C GLY A 205 -1.76 -0.37 19.99
N LEU A 206 -2.23 0.14 21.14
CA LEU A 206 -1.72 -0.22 22.46
C LEU A 206 -1.94 -1.71 22.74
N LEU A 207 -3.19 -2.20 22.57
CA LEU A 207 -3.52 -3.61 22.77
C LEU A 207 -2.72 -4.52 21.83
N GLN A 208 -2.56 -4.15 20.56
CA GLN A 208 -1.80 -4.91 19.57
C GLN A 208 -0.35 -5.02 20.00
N SER A 209 0.26 -3.92 20.45
CA SER A 209 1.64 -3.92 20.93
C SER A 209 1.81 -4.78 22.18
N THR A 210 0.91 -4.65 23.17
CA THR A 210 0.94 -5.46 24.39
C THR A 210 0.77 -6.94 24.10
N ILE A 211 -0.24 -7.31 23.31
CA ILE A 211 -0.54 -8.71 22.98
C ILE A 211 0.60 -9.29 22.12
N SER A 212 1.15 -8.54 21.16
CA SER A 212 2.32 -8.99 20.37
C SER A 212 3.52 -9.30 21.27
N PHE A 213 3.81 -8.42 22.23
CA PHE A 213 4.90 -8.63 23.19
C PHE A 213 4.65 -9.84 24.09
N LEU A 214 3.45 -9.96 24.68
CA LEU A 214 3.10 -11.08 25.54
C LEU A 214 3.11 -12.41 24.78
N TRP A 215 2.60 -12.42 23.56
CA TRP A 215 2.66 -13.58 22.66
C TRP A 215 4.10 -13.99 22.37
N TYR A 216 4.97 -13.01 22.10
CA TYR A 216 6.39 -13.28 21.90
C TYR A 216 7.05 -13.89 23.14
N MET A 217 6.78 -13.34 24.32
CA MET A 217 7.28 -13.89 25.59
C MET A 217 6.74 -15.30 25.87
N PHE A 218 5.47 -15.55 25.57
CA PHE A 218 4.83 -16.86 25.72
C PHE A 218 5.51 -17.92 24.85
N LEU A 219 5.77 -17.62 23.57
CA LEU A 219 6.45 -18.54 22.65
C LEU A 219 7.86 -18.91 23.12
N ILE A 220 8.58 -17.95 23.71
CA ILE A 220 9.93 -18.16 24.22
C ILE A 220 9.91 -18.95 25.53
N TYR A 221 9.23 -18.44 26.56
CA TYR A 221 9.42 -18.93 27.92
C TYR A 221 8.51 -20.10 28.29
N VAL A 222 7.33 -20.21 27.67
CA VAL A 222 6.36 -21.26 27.99
C VAL A 222 6.45 -22.40 27.00
N VAL A 223 6.41 -22.08 25.71
CA VAL A 223 6.45 -23.12 24.66
C VAL A 223 7.89 -23.61 24.42
N ASN A 224 8.90 -22.86 24.88
CA ASN A 224 10.32 -23.16 24.70
C ASN A 224 10.67 -23.43 23.23
N VAL A 225 10.03 -22.67 22.34
CA VAL A 225 10.27 -22.77 20.92
C VAL A 225 11.70 -22.28 20.68
N ASN A 226 12.59 -23.19 20.32
CA ASN A 226 13.89 -22.81 19.78
C ASN A 226 13.60 -21.88 18.60
N LEU A 227 13.93 -20.59 18.78
CA LEU A 227 13.62 -19.52 17.84
C LEU A 227 14.44 -19.71 16.56
N THR A 228 13.95 -20.60 15.69
CA THR A 228 14.32 -20.57 14.29
C THR A 228 13.86 -19.24 13.70
N ILE A 229 14.63 -18.67 12.77
CA ILE A 229 14.29 -17.41 12.10
C ILE A 229 12.89 -17.49 11.46
N THR A 230 12.50 -18.69 11.04
CA THR A 230 11.15 -18.97 10.52
C THR A 230 10.06 -18.64 11.54
N LEU A 231 10.21 -19.11 12.77
CA LEU A 231 9.25 -18.84 13.85
C LEU A 231 9.30 -17.37 14.30
N PHE A 232 10.47 -16.74 14.24
CA PHE A 232 10.61 -15.30 14.48
C PHE A 232 9.83 -14.45 13.47
N ILE A 233 9.75 -14.86 12.21
CA ILE A 233 9.00 -14.15 11.16
C ILE A 233 7.50 -14.45 11.25
N LEU A 234 7.13 -15.71 11.50
CA LEU A 234 5.72 -16.12 11.51
C LEU A 234 4.97 -15.75 12.79
N LYS A 235 5.66 -15.47 13.91
CA LYS A 235 5.03 -15.16 15.20
C LYS A 235 4.05 -13.99 15.15
N ASP A 236 4.27 -13.03 14.25
CA ASP A 236 3.47 -11.81 14.16
C ASP A 236 2.17 -12.03 13.38
N ILE A 237 2.08 -13.09 12.57
CA ILE A 237 0.93 -13.36 11.70
C ILE A 237 -0.37 -13.59 12.50
N PRO A 238 -0.42 -14.45 13.53
CA PRO A 238 -1.65 -14.64 14.31
C PRO A 238 -2.16 -13.34 14.92
N ILE A 239 -1.24 -12.48 15.37
CA ILE A 239 -1.58 -11.21 15.99
C ILE A 239 -2.11 -10.24 14.93
N GLN A 240 -1.44 -10.12 13.78
CA GLN A 240 -1.91 -9.30 12.66
C GLN A 240 -3.31 -9.73 12.19
N VAL A 241 -3.55 -11.03 12.00
CA VAL A 241 -4.85 -11.55 11.57
C VAL A 241 -5.93 -11.31 12.63
N GLY A 242 -5.61 -11.50 13.90
CA GLY A 242 -6.55 -11.24 15.00
C GLY A 242 -6.95 -9.76 15.07
N PHE A 243 -5.97 -8.85 15.00
CA PHE A 243 -6.22 -7.42 15.04
C PHE A 243 -6.88 -6.89 13.77
N MET A 244 -6.55 -7.46 12.60
CA MET A 244 -7.28 -7.21 11.36
C MET A 244 -8.78 -7.48 11.55
N ALA A 245 -9.16 -8.64 12.10
CA ALA A 245 -10.56 -8.96 12.36
C ALA A 245 -11.21 -7.93 13.31
N VAL A 246 -10.50 -7.51 14.37
CA VAL A 246 -10.98 -6.48 15.30
C VAL A 246 -11.23 -5.14 14.59
N HIS A 247 -10.32 -4.69 13.72
CA HIS A 247 -10.51 -3.47 12.93
C HIS A 247 -11.75 -3.54 12.05
N TRP A 248 -11.96 -4.66 11.35
CA TRP A 248 -13.12 -4.88 10.51
C TRP A 248 -14.43 -4.95 11.30
N ILE A 249 -14.42 -5.57 12.47
CA ILE A 249 -15.57 -5.63 13.39
C ILE A 249 -15.94 -4.22 13.87
N ILE A 250 -14.97 -3.45 14.37
CA ILE A 250 -15.21 -2.08 14.86
C ILE A 250 -15.72 -1.21 13.71
N LEU A 251 -15.12 -1.32 12.53
CA LEU A 251 -15.59 -0.58 11.37
C LEU A 251 -17.04 -0.90 11.03
N HIS A 252 -17.39 -2.18 10.91
CA HIS A 252 -18.73 -2.62 10.55
C HIS A 252 -19.80 -2.21 11.57
N PHE A 253 -19.51 -2.36 12.87
CA PHE A 253 -20.51 -2.16 13.94
C PHE A 253 -20.55 -0.75 14.52
N LYS A 254 -19.44 0.01 14.48
CA LYS A 254 -19.34 1.32 15.16
C LYS A 254 -19.22 2.51 14.22
N ILE A 255 -18.69 2.31 13.01
CA ILE A 255 -18.36 3.43 12.11
C ILE A 255 -19.29 3.43 10.89
N MET A 256 -19.28 2.36 10.10
CA MET A 256 -20.18 2.22 8.96
C MET A 256 -20.42 0.75 8.60
N PRO A 257 -21.66 0.35 8.28
CA PRO A 257 -21.95 -1.02 7.88
C PRO A 257 -21.35 -1.32 6.50
N ILE A 258 -20.17 -1.96 6.49
CA ILE A 258 -19.56 -2.42 5.24
C ILE A 258 -20.21 -3.72 4.79
N ARG A 259 -20.74 -3.72 3.57
CA ARG A 259 -21.26 -4.92 2.90
C ARG A 259 -20.18 -5.52 2.02
N PHE A 260 -19.40 -6.45 2.55
CA PHE A 260 -18.29 -7.09 1.83
C PHE A 260 -18.73 -7.74 0.51
N ARG A 261 -19.92 -8.34 0.50
CA ARG A 261 -20.53 -8.96 -0.70
C ARG A 261 -20.68 -8.00 -1.88
N ASP A 262 -20.80 -6.69 -1.63
CA ASP A 262 -21.10 -5.70 -2.67
C ASP A 262 -19.92 -5.37 -3.58
N PHE A 263 -18.69 -5.68 -3.15
CA PHE A 263 -17.47 -5.46 -3.94
C PHE A 263 -16.55 -6.69 -4.01
N ALA A 264 -16.73 -7.70 -3.16
CA ALA A 264 -15.81 -8.85 -3.07
C ALA A 264 -15.63 -9.60 -4.40
N MET A 265 -16.69 -9.69 -5.22
CA MET A 265 -16.61 -10.34 -6.51
C MET A 265 -15.59 -9.64 -7.42
N GLN A 266 -15.70 -8.33 -7.55
CA GLN A 266 -14.84 -7.55 -8.44
C GLN A 266 -13.46 -7.25 -7.85
N ALA A 267 -13.37 -7.13 -6.52
CA ALA A 267 -12.13 -6.82 -5.81
C ALA A 267 -11.23 -8.04 -5.60
N PHE A 268 -11.78 -9.23 -5.34
CA PHE A 268 -11.00 -10.41 -4.96
C PHE A 268 -11.20 -11.59 -5.90
N ILE A 269 -12.44 -11.92 -6.26
CA ILE A 269 -12.72 -13.16 -7.00
C ILE A 269 -12.30 -13.04 -8.48
N LEU A 270 -12.75 -11.99 -9.16
CA LEU A 270 -12.45 -11.80 -10.58
C LEU A 270 -10.96 -11.65 -10.88
N PRO A 271 -10.14 -10.96 -10.05
CA PRO A 271 -8.70 -10.87 -10.29
C PRO A 271 -7.93 -12.19 -10.14
N ILE A 272 -8.45 -13.19 -9.41
CA ILE A 272 -7.76 -14.48 -9.20
C ILE A 272 -7.46 -15.17 -10.54
N ILE A 273 -8.39 -15.13 -11.50
CA ILE A 273 -8.22 -15.82 -12.78
C ILE A 273 -7.13 -15.15 -13.64
N PRO A 274 -7.19 -13.83 -13.95
CA PRO A 274 -6.10 -13.11 -14.60
C PRO A 274 -4.74 -13.28 -13.91
N LEU A 275 -4.71 -13.19 -12.58
CA LEU A 275 -3.48 -13.32 -11.80
C LEU A 275 -2.94 -14.75 -11.79
N GLY A 276 -3.82 -15.76 -11.80
CA GLY A 276 -3.45 -17.17 -11.94
C GLY A 276 -2.88 -17.49 -13.31
N ILE A 277 -3.47 -16.96 -14.39
CA ILE A 277 -2.94 -17.08 -15.75
C ILE A 277 -1.57 -16.38 -15.83
N TYR A 278 -1.46 -15.19 -15.24
CA TYR A 278 -0.19 -14.47 -15.16
C TYR A 278 0.87 -15.26 -14.39
N ALA A 279 0.52 -15.87 -13.25
CA ALA A 279 1.41 -16.73 -12.48
C ALA A 279 1.89 -17.94 -13.31
N ALA A 280 0.98 -18.61 -14.03
CA ALA A 280 1.33 -19.71 -14.91
C ALA A 280 2.26 -19.26 -16.04
N PHE A 281 1.99 -18.10 -16.65
CA PHE A 281 2.85 -17.52 -17.68
C PHE A 281 4.25 -17.18 -17.15
N CYS A 282 4.34 -16.51 -16.01
CA CYS A 282 5.61 -16.20 -15.36
C CYS A 282 6.39 -17.46 -15.00
N TRP A 283 5.71 -18.51 -14.51
CA TRP A 283 6.33 -19.79 -14.19
C TRP A 283 6.89 -20.47 -15.44
N LEU A 284 6.10 -20.57 -16.52
CA LEU A 284 6.55 -21.11 -17.81
C LEU A 284 7.74 -20.31 -18.36
N PHE A 285 7.68 -18.98 -18.29
CA PHE A 285 8.79 -18.12 -18.71
C PHE A 285 10.05 -18.40 -17.89
N GLY A 286 9.93 -18.49 -16.57
CA GLY A 286 11.07 -18.74 -15.68
C GLY A 286 11.70 -20.12 -15.86
N VAL A 287 10.90 -21.15 -16.15
CA VAL A 287 11.39 -22.52 -16.36
C VAL A 287 12.03 -22.70 -17.74
N TYR A 288 11.40 -22.18 -18.80
CA TYR A 288 11.80 -22.50 -20.18
C TYR A 288 12.55 -21.36 -20.87
N ILE A 289 12.05 -20.12 -20.77
CA ILE A 289 12.58 -18.99 -21.55
C ILE A 289 13.79 -18.38 -20.85
N PHE A 290 13.76 -18.28 -19.52
CA PHE A 290 14.84 -17.65 -18.76
C PHE A 290 16.19 -18.35 -18.92
N PRO A 291 16.31 -19.69 -18.78
CA PRO A 291 17.58 -20.37 -18.96
C PRO A 291 18.12 -20.27 -20.39
N LEU A 292 17.23 -20.24 -21.39
CA LEU A 292 17.61 -20.04 -22.78
C LEU A 292 18.16 -18.63 -23.02
N GLY A 293 17.46 -17.60 -22.53
CA GLY A 293 17.91 -16.21 -22.62
C GLY A 293 19.22 -15.95 -21.89
N GLY A 294 19.37 -16.53 -20.69
CA GLY A 294 20.60 -16.47 -19.91
C GLY A 294 21.80 -17.11 -20.63
N ARG A 295 21.60 -18.21 -21.37
CA ARG A 295 22.65 -18.82 -22.20
C ARG A 295 23.03 -17.99 -23.43
N LEU A 296 22.08 -17.26 -24.01
CA LEU A 296 22.29 -16.51 -25.25
C LEU A 296 22.93 -15.13 -25.03
N ILE A 297 22.50 -14.40 -24.00
CA ILE A 297 22.84 -12.97 -23.79
C ILE A 297 23.61 -12.78 -22.46
N GLY A 298 23.74 -13.83 -21.66
CA GLY A 298 24.25 -13.79 -20.29
C GLY A 298 23.12 -13.63 -19.26
N GLU A 299 23.30 -14.23 -18.09
CA GLU A 299 22.27 -14.26 -17.04
C GLU A 299 21.91 -12.86 -16.52
N ILE A 300 22.92 -11.99 -16.32
CA ILE A 300 22.71 -10.66 -15.74
C ILE A 300 21.97 -9.71 -16.70
N PRO A 301 22.41 -9.52 -17.97
CA PRO A 301 21.67 -8.68 -18.90
C PRO A 301 20.25 -9.19 -19.15
N PHE A 302 20.08 -10.51 -19.24
CA PHE A 302 18.75 -11.11 -19.45
C PHE A 302 17.84 -10.95 -18.22
N ALA A 303 18.38 -11.02 -17.01
CA ALA A 303 17.64 -10.73 -15.77
C ALA A 303 17.13 -9.28 -15.73
N ILE A 304 17.95 -8.30 -16.12
CA ILE A 304 17.54 -6.89 -16.16
C ILE A 304 16.39 -6.68 -17.16
N ILE A 305 16.51 -7.24 -18.37
CA ILE A 305 15.46 -7.18 -19.39
C ILE A 305 14.18 -7.86 -18.88
N THR A 306 14.32 -9.03 -18.24
CA THR A 306 13.20 -9.77 -17.68
C THR A 306 12.48 -8.95 -16.62
N ILE A 307 13.20 -8.32 -15.67
CA ILE A 307 12.60 -7.46 -14.63
C ILE A 307 11.82 -6.32 -15.28
N ALA A 308 12.39 -5.63 -16.27
CA ALA A 308 11.69 -4.56 -16.98
C ALA A 308 10.43 -5.04 -17.70
N MET A 309 10.50 -6.20 -18.36
CA MET A 309 9.32 -6.78 -19.03
C MET A 309 8.22 -7.18 -18.05
N VAL A 310 8.59 -7.87 -16.96
CA VAL A 310 7.65 -8.38 -15.97
C VAL A 310 6.95 -7.25 -15.24
N LEU A 311 7.68 -6.18 -14.89
CA LEU A 311 7.14 -5.02 -14.15
C LEU A 311 6.33 -4.04 -15.00
N PHE A 312 6.70 -3.83 -16.27
CA PHE A 312 6.11 -2.75 -17.07
C PHE A 312 5.34 -3.25 -18.29
N VAL A 313 5.82 -4.29 -18.97
CA VAL A 313 5.26 -4.72 -20.26
C VAL A 313 4.15 -5.76 -20.07
N TRP A 314 4.39 -6.79 -19.26
CA TRP A 314 3.42 -7.86 -19.03
C TRP A 314 2.13 -7.42 -18.35
N PRO A 315 2.11 -6.43 -17.44
CA PRO A 315 0.85 -5.90 -16.91
C PRO A 315 -0.03 -5.30 -18.00
N ILE A 316 0.59 -4.64 -19.00
CA ILE A 316 -0.11 -4.01 -20.12
C ILE A 316 -0.68 -5.08 -21.06
N ILE A 317 0.08 -6.13 -21.35
CA ILE A 317 -0.26 -7.11 -22.40
C ILE A 317 -1.12 -8.26 -21.86
N ILE A 318 -0.88 -8.70 -20.63
CA ILE A 318 -1.48 -9.89 -20.06
C ILE A 318 -2.51 -9.49 -19.02
N VAL A 319 -2.06 -8.86 -17.93
CA VAL A 319 -2.88 -8.71 -16.73
C VAL A 319 -4.06 -7.77 -16.96
N CYS A 320 -3.81 -6.56 -17.46
CA CYS A 320 -4.82 -5.52 -17.69
C CYS A 320 -5.89 -5.96 -18.71
N PRO A 321 -5.55 -6.54 -19.87
CA PRO A 321 -6.52 -7.09 -20.80
C PRO A 321 -7.34 -8.23 -20.20
N LEU A 322 -6.70 -9.19 -19.51
CA LEU A 322 -7.44 -10.30 -18.89
C LEU A 322 -8.43 -9.77 -17.84
N MET A 323 -8.03 -8.81 -17.01
CA MET A 323 -8.94 -8.11 -16.10
C MET A 323 -10.14 -7.48 -16.84
N GLY A 324 -9.91 -6.90 -18.03
CA GLY A 324 -10.93 -6.44 -18.97
C GLY A 324 -11.89 -7.55 -19.41
N ILE A 325 -11.35 -8.67 -19.89
CA ILE A 325 -12.11 -9.81 -20.42
C ILE A 325 -12.97 -10.45 -19.33
N PHE A 326 -12.45 -10.62 -18.12
CA PHE A 326 -13.18 -11.29 -17.04
C PHE A 326 -14.20 -10.38 -16.32
N GLY A 327 -14.36 -9.13 -16.76
CA GLY A 327 -15.34 -8.21 -16.20
C GLY A 327 -14.95 -7.65 -14.82
N ALA A 328 -13.65 -7.59 -14.51
CA ALA A 328 -13.16 -6.93 -13.29
C ALA A 328 -13.30 -5.39 -13.35
N TRP A 329 -13.77 -4.87 -14.48
CA TRP A 329 -14.07 -3.46 -14.72
C TRP A 329 -15.56 -3.24 -14.84
N ASP A 330 -16.02 -2.09 -14.38
CA ASP A 330 -17.33 -1.52 -14.67
C ASP A 330 -17.12 -0.13 -15.31
N ASP A 331 -18.21 0.47 -15.79
CA ASP A 331 -18.14 1.75 -16.50
C ASP A 331 -17.58 2.88 -15.62
N TYR A 332 -17.88 2.86 -14.31
CA TYR A 332 -17.36 3.83 -13.34
C TYR A 332 -15.87 3.66 -13.07
N SER A 333 -15.40 2.42 -12.95
CA SER A 333 -13.99 2.07 -12.79
C SER A 333 -13.21 2.43 -14.05
N ALA A 334 -13.79 2.22 -15.24
CA ALA A 334 -13.18 2.59 -16.50
C ALA A 334 -13.05 4.12 -16.65
N ASP A 335 -14.10 4.88 -16.30
CA ASP A 335 -14.01 6.35 -16.30
C ASP A 335 -13.04 6.88 -15.25
N SER A 336 -13.03 6.27 -14.04
CA SER A 336 -12.07 6.61 -13.00
C SER A 336 -10.64 6.39 -13.49
N PHE A 337 -10.37 5.25 -14.15
CA PHE A 337 -9.06 4.95 -14.70
C PHE A 337 -8.68 5.96 -15.81
N ARG A 338 -9.61 6.33 -16.68
CA ARG A 338 -9.39 7.38 -17.69
C ARG A 338 -8.94 8.70 -17.04
N ARG A 339 -9.65 9.17 -16.01
CA ARG A 339 -9.30 10.39 -15.27
C ARG A 339 -7.94 10.26 -14.58
N THR A 340 -7.63 9.10 -14.00
CA THR A 340 -6.30 8.85 -13.42
C THR A 340 -5.19 8.94 -14.45
N VAL A 341 -5.39 8.41 -15.67
CA VAL A 341 -4.41 8.52 -16.78
C VAL A 341 -4.14 9.97 -17.14
N GLU A 342 -5.17 10.82 -17.15
CA GLU A 342 -5.03 12.26 -17.43
C GLU A 342 -4.18 12.97 -16.36
N LEU A 343 -4.28 12.52 -15.11
CA LEU A 343 -3.52 13.03 -13.95
C LEU A 343 -2.10 12.44 -13.83
N SER A 344 -1.75 11.39 -14.58
CA SER A 344 -0.56 10.54 -14.34
C SER A 344 0.81 11.18 -14.67
N GLY A 345 0.90 12.49 -14.93
CA GLY A 345 2.19 13.19 -15.12
C GLY A 345 3.17 12.46 -16.08
N PRO A 346 4.42 12.19 -15.68
CA PRO A 346 5.42 11.50 -16.52
C PRO A 346 5.08 10.05 -16.90
N SER A 347 4.31 9.33 -16.06
CA SER A 347 3.95 7.92 -16.30
C SER A 347 2.75 7.75 -17.23
N LYS A 348 2.20 8.86 -17.76
CA LYS A 348 1.02 8.88 -18.63
C LYS A 348 1.10 7.93 -19.81
N PHE A 349 2.27 7.74 -20.43
CA PHE A 349 2.41 6.82 -21.57
C PHE A 349 2.06 5.37 -21.16
N MET A 350 2.59 4.94 -20.01
CA MET A 350 2.41 3.59 -19.47
C MET A 350 0.98 3.40 -18.98
N MET A 351 0.47 4.34 -18.18
CA MET A 351 -0.90 4.29 -17.67
C MET A 351 -1.92 4.33 -18.82
N SER A 352 -1.66 5.12 -19.87
CA SER A 352 -2.50 5.15 -21.07
C SER A 352 -2.49 3.83 -21.82
N ALA A 353 -1.33 3.16 -21.93
CA ALA A 353 -1.24 1.84 -22.54
C ALA A 353 -2.04 0.81 -21.74
N MET A 354 -1.88 0.78 -20.40
CA MET A 354 -2.66 -0.09 -19.51
C MET A 354 -4.17 0.16 -19.64
N TYR A 355 -4.58 1.42 -19.66
CA TYR A 355 -5.99 1.81 -19.82
C TYR A 355 -6.55 1.39 -21.17
N LYS A 356 -5.85 1.68 -22.28
CA LYS A 356 -6.29 1.30 -23.63
C LYS A 356 -6.41 -0.21 -23.77
N ALA A 357 -5.45 -0.96 -23.24
CA ALA A 357 -5.46 -2.42 -23.27
C ALA A 357 -6.63 -2.99 -22.45
N SER A 358 -6.87 -2.45 -21.26
CA SER A 358 -8.02 -2.82 -20.41
C SER A 358 -9.35 -2.50 -21.09
N LEU A 359 -9.50 -1.30 -21.66
CA LEU A 359 -10.73 -0.84 -22.30
C LEU A 359 -11.04 -1.62 -23.58
N PHE A 360 -10.02 -1.90 -24.39
CA PHE A 360 -10.14 -2.72 -25.60
C PHE A 360 -10.69 -4.11 -25.27
N ALA A 361 -10.17 -4.72 -24.21
CA ALA A 361 -10.62 -6.01 -23.72
C ALA A 361 -12.01 -5.96 -23.08
N TYR A 362 -12.28 -4.95 -22.25
CA TYR A 362 -13.58 -4.72 -21.62
C TYR A 362 -14.70 -4.55 -22.64
N ASN A 363 -14.46 -3.80 -23.72
CA ASN A 363 -15.47 -3.58 -24.76
C ASN A 363 -15.77 -4.83 -25.61
N ARG A 364 -14.85 -5.79 -25.66
CA ARG A 364 -15.06 -7.09 -26.33
C ARG A 364 -15.53 -8.20 -25.37
N SER A 365 -15.56 -7.92 -24.07
CA SER A 365 -15.89 -8.93 -23.07
C SER A 365 -17.38 -9.27 -23.07
N PRO A 366 -17.75 -10.57 -23.05
CA PRO A 366 -19.14 -10.99 -22.81
C PRO A 366 -19.60 -10.77 -21.35
N LEU A 367 -18.65 -10.47 -20.45
CA LEU A 367 -18.88 -10.22 -19.02
C LEU A 367 -18.91 -8.72 -18.68
N LYS A 368 -18.89 -7.86 -19.70
CA LYS A 368 -18.99 -6.40 -19.54
C LYS A 368 -20.16 -6.01 -18.63
N GLY A 369 -19.88 -5.23 -17.59
CA GLY A 369 -20.89 -4.70 -16.67
C GLY A 369 -21.65 -5.72 -15.82
N ARG A 370 -21.26 -7.01 -15.81
CA ARG A 370 -21.97 -8.04 -15.02
C ARG A 370 -21.68 -7.97 -13.52
N PHE A 371 -20.54 -7.42 -13.14
CA PHE A 371 -20.06 -7.40 -11.75
C PHE A 371 -19.65 -5.99 -11.28
N PRO A 372 -20.55 -4.99 -11.34
CA PRO A 372 -20.23 -3.65 -10.86
C PRO A 372 -20.14 -3.61 -9.32
N ILE A 373 -19.31 -2.70 -8.79
CA ILE A 373 -19.38 -2.34 -7.37
C ILE A 373 -20.77 -1.76 -7.10
N LYS A 374 -21.56 -2.41 -6.24
CA LYS A 374 -22.92 -1.95 -5.98
C LYS A 374 -22.90 -0.59 -5.28
N GLY A 375 -23.77 0.32 -5.73
CA GLY A 375 -23.89 1.67 -5.18
C GLY A 375 -22.89 2.68 -5.76
N SER A 376 -22.16 2.33 -6.83
CA SER A 376 -21.26 3.25 -7.53
C SER A 376 -21.97 4.48 -8.09
N ASP A 377 -23.22 4.33 -8.52
CA ASP A 377 -24.09 5.40 -9.01
C ASP A 377 -24.49 6.39 -7.91
N LEU A 378 -24.84 5.86 -6.73
CA LEU A 378 -25.18 6.66 -5.55
C LEU A 378 -23.94 7.35 -4.97
N ALA A 379 -22.80 6.67 -4.96
CA ALA A 379 -21.52 7.26 -4.60
C ALA A 379 -21.15 8.41 -5.54
N ALA A 380 -21.36 8.26 -6.85
CA ALA A 380 -21.12 9.34 -7.82
C ALA A 380 -22.02 10.57 -7.57
N LYS A 381 -23.28 10.37 -7.17
CA LYS A 381 -24.17 11.47 -6.75
C LYS A 381 -23.66 12.17 -5.49
N GLU A 382 -23.30 11.41 -4.46
CA GLU A 382 -22.74 11.96 -3.22
C GLU A 382 -21.43 12.74 -3.48
N ALA A 383 -20.61 12.30 -4.44
CA ALA A 383 -19.40 13.01 -4.85
C ALA A 383 -19.71 14.35 -5.51
N LEU A 384 -20.70 14.41 -6.41
CA LEU A 384 -21.13 15.66 -7.06
C LEU A 384 -21.71 16.65 -6.04
N GLU A 385 -22.50 16.18 -5.08
CA GLU A 385 -23.03 17.02 -4.00
C GLU A 385 -21.90 17.61 -3.14
N LEU A 386 -20.85 16.83 -2.87
CA LEU A 386 -19.70 17.27 -2.10
C LEU A 386 -18.84 18.28 -2.88
N GLU A 387 -18.70 18.09 -4.19
CA GLU A 387 -18.04 19.05 -5.09
C GLU A 387 -18.80 20.38 -5.15
N GLU A 388 -20.14 20.33 -5.25
CA GLU A 388 -20.97 21.53 -5.24
C GLU A 388 -20.88 22.28 -3.90
N PHE A 389 -20.88 21.55 -2.78
CA PHE A 389 -20.70 22.13 -1.45
C PHE A 389 -19.35 22.87 -1.33
N LYS A 390 -18.26 22.27 -1.82
CA LYS A 390 -16.93 22.91 -1.84
C LYS A 390 -16.92 24.17 -2.69
N ARG A 391 -17.45 24.09 -3.91
CA ARG A 391 -17.51 25.25 -4.81
C ARG A 391 -18.26 26.43 -4.17
N LEU A 392 -19.37 26.16 -3.48
CA LEU A 392 -20.12 27.18 -2.75
C LEU A 392 -19.34 27.76 -1.58
N HIS A 393 -18.60 26.93 -0.85
CA HIS A 393 -17.76 27.36 0.26
C HIS A 393 -16.57 28.22 -0.21
N ASP A 394 -15.91 27.83 -1.29
CA ASP A 394 -14.80 28.58 -1.88
C ASP A 394 -15.25 29.95 -2.38
N VAL A 395 -16.40 30.03 -3.07
CA VAL A 395 -16.99 31.30 -3.50
C VAL A 395 -17.31 32.21 -2.31
N ARG A 396 -17.80 31.66 -1.18
CA ARG A 396 -18.05 32.43 0.04
C ARG A 396 -16.76 32.96 0.65
N ASN A 397 -15.72 32.14 0.72
CA ASN A 397 -14.43 32.53 1.27
C ASN A 397 -13.76 33.64 0.44
N VAL A 398 -13.81 33.53 -0.89
CA VAL A 398 -13.31 34.59 -1.79
C VAL A 398 -14.07 35.89 -1.54
N LYS A 399 -15.40 35.85 -1.46
CA LYS A 399 -16.20 37.04 -1.15
C LYS A 399 -15.91 37.62 0.23
N GLN A 400 -15.60 36.81 1.22
CA GLN A 400 -15.21 37.30 2.55
C GLN A 400 -13.84 37.97 2.54
N LEU A 401 -12.90 37.46 1.72
CA LEU A 401 -11.58 38.06 1.51
C LEU A 401 -11.64 39.36 0.69
N GLU A 402 -12.61 39.52 -0.21
CA GLU A 402 -12.85 40.77 -0.95
C GLU A 402 -13.47 41.88 -0.08
N ASN A 403 -14.15 41.51 1.01
CA ASN A 403 -14.82 42.44 1.93
C ASN A 403 -14.01 42.74 3.21
N ALA A 404 -12.84 42.11 3.38
CA ALA A 404 -11.91 42.30 4.50
C ALA A 404 -10.68 43.07 4.02
#